data_AF-A0A7L2RPG0-F1
#
_entry.id   AF-A0A7L2RPG0-F1
#
_cell.length_a   1.000
_cell.length_b   1.000
_cell.length_c   1.000
_cell.angle_alpha   90.00
_cell.angle_beta   90.00
_cell.angle_gamma   90.00
#
_symmetry.space_group_name_H-M   'P 1'
#
loop_
_entity.id
_entity.type
_entity.pdbx_description
1 polymer ?
#
loop_
_entity_poly.entity_id
_entity_poly.type
_entity_poly.pdbx_seq_one_letter_code
_entity_poly.pdbx_strand_id
1 'polypeptide(L)'
;GSLYPDMSPQDQKKDDAVLPGGNYTYTWTVPEDHSPTADDPNCLTWIYHSHIDAPRDIASGLIGPLLTCKRGKATMIKQLSVADVDVDFFLMFSMVDENLSWYLDDNIASFCTDPGSVDKEDEEFQESNKMHAINGYVFGNLPDLTMCAGDDVSWHLFGMGNEIDVHTAYFHGATLNIRGHRTDVASLFPATF
;
A
#
# COMPACT_ATOMS: atom_id res chain seq x y z
N GLY A 1 -2.09 16.45 -7.71
CA GLY A 1 -1.64 16.01 -6.37
C GLY A 1 -0.28 15.37 -6.43
N SER A 2 0.54 15.76 -7.39
CA SER A 2 1.89 15.26 -7.60
C SER A 2 2.67 16.41 -8.20
N LEU A 3 3.80 16.75 -7.58
CA LEU A 3 4.56 17.92 -7.97
C LEU A 3 5.50 17.58 -9.13
N TYR A 4 5.11 17.91 -10.36
CA TYR A 4 5.98 17.77 -11.54
C TYR A 4 5.80 18.95 -12.52
N PRO A 5 6.74 19.15 -13.47
CA PRO A 5 6.64 20.22 -14.46
C PRO A 5 5.54 19.96 -15.51
N ASP A 6 4.30 20.27 -15.15
CA ASP A 6 3.08 20.05 -15.95
C ASP A 6 2.53 21.32 -16.64
N MET A 7 3.19 22.46 -16.45
CA MET A 7 2.74 23.79 -16.88
C MET A 7 1.38 24.22 -16.32
N SER A 8 0.91 23.62 -15.22
CA SER A 8 -0.31 24.07 -14.55
C SER A 8 -0.10 25.44 -13.88
N PRO A 9 -1.15 26.28 -13.84
CA PRO A 9 -1.10 27.56 -13.16
C PRO A 9 -0.99 27.38 -11.63
N GLN A 10 -0.43 28.37 -10.94
CA GLN A 10 -0.04 28.26 -9.53
C GLN A 10 -1.20 27.92 -8.57
N ASP A 11 -2.43 28.27 -8.93
CA ASP A 11 -3.65 27.95 -8.19
C ASP A 11 -4.02 26.46 -8.25
N GLN A 12 -3.61 25.77 -9.32
CA GLN A 12 -3.74 24.32 -9.53
C GLN A 12 -2.55 23.52 -8.99
N LYS A 13 -1.64 24.15 -8.22
CA LYS A 13 -0.54 23.47 -7.55
C LYS A 13 -0.77 23.26 -6.05
N LYS A 14 -1.93 23.69 -5.55
CA LYS A 14 -2.29 23.60 -4.14
C LYS A 14 -2.55 22.15 -3.70
N ASP A 15 -2.91 21.29 -4.63
CA ASP A 15 -3.06 19.86 -4.42
C ASP A 15 -1.72 19.10 -4.47
N ASP A 16 -0.70 19.66 -5.12
CA ASP A 16 0.59 19.01 -5.33
C ASP A 16 1.48 19.00 -4.09
N ALA A 17 1.32 19.99 -3.20
CA ALA A 17 2.02 20.03 -1.92
C ALA A 17 1.14 20.70 -0.86
N VAL A 18 0.76 19.92 0.16
CA VAL A 18 0.05 20.42 1.33
C VAL A 18 1.06 20.65 2.45
N LEU A 19 1.34 21.92 2.76
CA LEU A 19 2.28 22.28 3.81
C LEU A 19 1.76 21.91 5.21
N PRO A 20 2.65 21.75 6.21
CA PRO A 20 2.25 21.50 7.59
C PRO A 20 1.22 22.52 8.10
N GLY A 21 0.11 22.04 8.65
CA GLY A 21 -1.02 22.87 9.09
C GLY A 21 -1.97 23.33 7.97
N GLY A 22 -1.68 23.00 6.72
CA GLY A 22 -2.56 23.21 5.58
C GLY A 22 -3.69 22.18 5.50
N ASN A 23 -4.66 22.45 4.64
CA ASN A 23 -5.71 21.51 4.26
C ASN A 23 -5.99 21.60 2.76
N TYR A 24 -6.42 20.48 2.19
CA TYR A 24 -6.85 20.41 0.81
C TYR A 24 -7.93 19.34 0.65
N THR A 25 -8.90 19.59 -0.22
CA THR A 25 -9.97 18.63 -0.53
C THR A 25 -9.76 18.09 -1.93
N TYR A 26 -9.30 16.85 -2.03
CA TYR A 26 -9.16 16.14 -3.31
C TYR A 26 -10.53 15.68 -3.80
N THR A 27 -10.85 15.97 -5.05
CA THR A 27 -12.09 15.52 -5.70
C THR A 27 -11.72 14.64 -6.88
N TRP A 28 -12.08 13.36 -6.79
CA TRP A 28 -11.90 12.39 -7.86
C TRP A 28 -13.25 11.90 -8.34
N THR A 29 -13.42 11.83 -9.65
CA THR A 29 -14.55 11.16 -10.29
C THR A 29 -14.06 9.82 -10.84
N VAL A 30 -14.76 8.73 -10.53
CA VAL A 30 -14.49 7.41 -11.11
C VAL A 30 -15.37 7.24 -12.34
N PRO A 31 -14.84 7.44 -13.58
CA PRO A 31 -15.60 7.16 -14.79
C PRO A 31 -15.81 5.65 -14.98
N GLU A 32 -16.71 5.30 -15.90
CA GLU A 32 -17.01 3.91 -16.23
C GLU A 32 -15.77 3.15 -16.73
N ASP A 33 -14.88 3.82 -17.47
CA ASP A 33 -13.62 3.26 -17.98
C ASP A 33 -12.59 2.91 -16.86
N HIS A 34 -12.75 3.47 -15.66
CA HIS A 34 -11.94 3.15 -14.47
C HIS A 34 -12.72 2.32 -13.43
N SER A 35 -13.91 1.87 -13.81
CA SER A 35 -14.71 0.95 -13.01
C SER A 35 -14.45 -0.50 -13.45
N PRO A 36 -14.65 -1.49 -12.55
CA PRO A 36 -14.50 -2.90 -12.93
C PRO A 36 -15.41 -3.26 -14.11
N THR A 37 -14.85 -3.90 -15.13
CA THR A 37 -15.58 -4.37 -16.32
C THR A 37 -16.46 -5.58 -16.00
N ALA A 38 -17.27 -6.05 -16.95
CA ALA A 38 -18.14 -7.21 -16.75
C ALA A 38 -17.36 -8.47 -16.32
N ASP A 39 -16.17 -8.68 -16.88
CA ASP A 39 -15.31 -9.84 -16.62
C ASP A 39 -14.42 -9.67 -15.39
N ASP A 40 -14.28 -8.44 -14.88
CA ASP A 40 -13.56 -8.17 -13.64
C ASP A 40 -14.36 -8.61 -12.41
N PRO A 41 -13.67 -8.82 -11.27
CA PRO A 41 -14.32 -8.97 -9.97
C PRO A 41 -15.26 -7.79 -9.64
N ASN A 42 -16.09 -7.96 -8.62
CA ASN A 42 -17.02 -6.91 -8.17
C ASN A 42 -16.30 -5.62 -7.79
N CYS A 43 -15.07 -5.72 -7.28
CA CYS A 43 -14.23 -4.60 -6.91
C CYS A 43 -12.77 -4.83 -7.33
N LEU A 44 -12.10 -3.73 -7.69
CA LEU A 44 -10.68 -3.69 -8.06
C LEU A 44 -9.90 -2.95 -6.97
N THR A 45 -8.74 -3.51 -6.62
CA THR A 45 -7.77 -2.90 -5.71
C THR A 45 -6.97 -1.84 -6.45
N TRP A 46 -6.86 -0.67 -5.84
CA TRP A 46 -5.98 0.43 -6.19
C TRP A 46 -5.23 0.86 -4.94
N ILE A 47 -4.35 1.84 -5.11
CA ILE A 47 -3.64 2.48 -4.01
C ILE A 47 -3.75 3.99 -4.13
N TYR A 48 -3.58 4.67 -3.01
CA TYR A 48 -3.27 6.09 -2.96
C TYR A 48 -2.00 6.27 -2.12
N HIS A 49 -1.19 7.26 -2.46
CA HIS A 49 0.00 7.61 -1.69
C HIS A 49 0.30 9.11 -1.86
N SER A 50 1.14 9.66 -0.97
CA SER A 50 1.68 11.00 -1.17
C SER A 50 2.72 11.01 -2.30
N HIS A 51 2.80 12.14 -3.01
CA HIS A 51 3.60 12.24 -4.23
C HIS A 51 4.39 13.57 -4.31
N ILE A 52 4.87 14.06 -3.17
CA ILE A 52 5.85 15.16 -3.14
C ILE A 52 7.21 14.60 -3.55
N ASP A 53 7.67 13.57 -2.82
CA ASP A 53 8.78 12.70 -3.20
C ASP A 53 8.29 11.26 -2.96
N ALA A 54 7.68 10.66 -3.99
CA ALA A 54 6.91 9.43 -3.81
C ALA A 54 7.69 8.29 -3.13
N PRO A 55 8.95 7.98 -3.50
CA PRO A 55 9.74 6.98 -2.78
C PRO A 55 9.90 7.27 -1.28
N ARG A 56 10.23 8.52 -0.91
CA ARG A 56 10.44 8.90 0.50
C ARG A 56 9.13 8.96 1.27
N ASP A 57 8.09 9.49 0.64
CA ASP A 57 6.75 9.61 1.21
C ASP A 57 6.16 8.23 1.54
N ILE A 58 6.30 7.27 0.62
CA ILE A 58 5.86 5.89 0.80
C ILE A 58 6.69 5.19 1.88
N ALA A 59 8.02 5.34 1.85
CA ALA A 59 8.91 4.79 2.89
C ALA A 59 8.59 5.35 4.28
N SER A 60 8.13 6.60 4.35
CA SER A 60 7.65 7.25 5.58
C SER A 60 6.25 6.80 6.01
N GLY A 61 5.58 5.92 5.25
CA GLY A 61 4.29 5.31 5.58
C GLY A 61 3.06 5.97 4.94
N LEU A 62 3.21 6.94 4.03
CA LEU A 62 2.07 7.64 3.40
C LEU A 62 1.49 6.86 2.21
N ILE A 63 0.90 5.70 2.48
CA ILE A 63 0.27 4.83 1.49
C ILE A 63 -1.00 4.17 2.06
N GLY A 64 -1.99 3.90 1.21
CA GLY A 64 -3.17 3.12 1.60
C GLY A 64 -3.91 2.52 0.41
N PRO A 65 -4.78 1.52 0.65
CA PRO A 65 -5.59 0.91 -0.38
C PRO A 65 -6.78 1.79 -0.75
N LEU A 66 -7.14 1.78 -2.02
CA LEU A 66 -8.37 2.36 -2.55
C LEU A 66 -9.13 1.26 -3.31
N LEU A 67 -10.44 1.15 -3.09
CA LEU A 67 -11.25 0.15 -3.76
C LEU A 67 -12.24 0.83 -4.71
N THR A 68 -12.27 0.43 -5.98
CA THR A 68 -13.34 0.81 -6.91
C THR A 68 -14.23 -0.39 -7.18
N CYS A 69 -15.54 -0.20 -7.08
CA CYS A 69 -16.51 -1.29 -7.16
C CYS A 69 -17.57 -1.01 -8.23
N LYS A 70 -18.14 -2.09 -8.78
CA LYS A 70 -19.34 -2.00 -9.63
C LYS A 70 -20.46 -1.29 -8.87
N ARG A 71 -21.26 -0.51 -9.61
CA ARG A 71 -22.36 0.27 -9.04
C ARG A 71 -23.33 -0.66 -8.27
N GLY A 72 -23.55 -0.35 -6.99
CA GLY A 72 -24.44 -1.14 -6.12
C GLY A 72 -23.83 -2.41 -5.52
N LYS A 73 -22.54 -2.69 -5.77
CA LYS A 73 -21.78 -3.81 -5.18
C LYS A 73 -20.85 -3.42 -4.03
N ALA A 74 -20.74 -2.13 -3.72
CA ALA A 74 -20.12 -1.68 -2.47
C ALA A 74 -21.21 -1.53 -1.41
N THR A 75 -21.15 -2.32 -0.35
CA THR A 75 -22.07 -2.18 0.79
C THR A 75 -21.36 -1.37 1.88
N MET A 76 -21.86 -0.16 2.17
CA MET A 76 -21.37 0.65 3.30
C MET A 76 -21.91 0.11 4.64
N ILE A 77 -21.70 -1.18 4.93
CA ILE A 77 -22.10 -1.77 6.21
C ILE A 77 -20.89 -1.76 7.14
N LYS A 78 -20.59 -0.58 7.72
CA LYS A 78 -19.67 -0.30 8.85
C LYS A 78 -18.17 -0.66 8.68
N GLN A 79 -17.81 -1.62 7.85
CA GLN A 79 -16.49 -1.86 7.27
C GLN A 79 -16.71 -1.95 5.75
N LEU A 80 -15.73 -1.49 4.95
CA LEU A 80 -15.73 -1.73 3.51
C LEU A 80 -15.85 -3.23 3.29
N SER A 81 -17.02 -3.69 2.86
CA SER A 81 -17.27 -5.07 2.48
C SER A 81 -17.72 -5.12 1.04
N VAL A 82 -17.08 -5.96 0.25
CA VAL A 82 -17.53 -6.25 -1.11
C VAL A 82 -18.83 -7.02 -1.01
N ALA A 83 -19.86 -6.61 -1.74
CA ALA A 83 -21.09 -7.39 -1.80
C ALA A 83 -20.77 -8.80 -2.32
N ASP A 84 -21.29 -9.81 -1.62
CA ASP A 84 -21.07 -11.24 -1.88
C ASP A 84 -19.73 -11.80 -1.35
N VAL A 85 -19.10 -11.15 -0.37
CA VAL A 85 -17.90 -11.63 0.36
C VAL A 85 -18.17 -11.50 1.87
N ASP A 86 -17.74 -12.49 2.65
CA ASP A 86 -17.89 -12.50 4.11
C ASP A 86 -16.77 -11.71 4.80
N VAL A 87 -15.54 -11.79 4.27
CA VAL A 87 -14.35 -11.14 4.84
C VAL A 87 -13.43 -10.57 3.76
N ASP A 88 -13.04 -9.30 3.93
CA ASP A 88 -12.08 -8.60 3.09
C ASP A 88 -10.75 -8.39 3.85
N PHE A 89 -9.63 -8.78 3.24
CA PHE A 89 -8.28 -8.52 3.75
C PHE A 89 -7.49 -7.66 2.78
N PHE A 90 -6.81 -6.64 3.30
CA PHE A 90 -5.90 -5.79 2.54
C PHE A 90 -4.47 -6.07 2.99
N LEU A 91 -3.61 -6.53 2.09
CA LEU A 91 -2.22 -6.86 2.39
C LEU A 91 -1.27 -6.13 1.43
N MET A 92 -0.44 -5.28 2.01
CA MET A 92 0.70 -4.65 1.36
C MET A 92 1.94 -5.50 1.60
N PHE A 93 2.55 -6.00 0.52
CA PHE A 93 3.86 -6.63 0.57
C PHE A 93 4.91 -5.61 0.16
N SER A 94 5.84 -5.31 1.06
CA SER A 94 6.86 -4.29 0.82
C SER A 94 8.10 -4.51 1.69
N MET A 95 9.26 -4.27 1.12
CA MET A 95 10.46 -3.95 1.88
C MET A 95 10.43 -2.46 2.21
N VAL A 96 9.97 -2.12 3.41
CA VAL A 96 9.93 -0.73 3.87
C VAL A 96 11.36 -0.31 4.21
N ASP A 97 11.93 0.56 3.37
CA ASP A 97 13.29 1.06 3.52
C ASP A 97 13.31 2.36 4.35
N GLU A 98 13.55 2.23 5.66
CA GLU A 98 13.60 3.38 6.57
C GLU A 98 14.77 4.32 6.28
N ASN A 99 15.77 3.91 5.49
CA ASN A 99 16.84 4.80 5.05
C ASN A 99 16.32 5.92 4.12
N LEU A 100 15.19 5.68 3.43
CA LEU A 100 14.53 6.67 2.57
C LEU A 100 13.48 7.51 3.33
N SER A 101 13.18 7.16 4.56
CA SER A 101 12.17 7.83 5.39
C SER A 101 12.57 9.28 5.67
N TRP A 102 11.59 10.19 5.67
CA TRP A 102 11.77 11.56 6.13
C TRP A 102 12.20 11.63 7.61
N TYR A 103 11.91 10.57 8.37
CA TYR A 103 12.12 10.51 9.80
C TYR A 103 13.40 9.77 10.21
N LEU A 104 14.30 9.45 9.26
CA LEU A 104 15.54 8.72 9.55
C LEU A 104 16.38 9.42 10.63
N ASP A 105 16.57 10.74 10.53
CA ASP A 105 17.34 11.52 11.51
C ASP A 105 16.70 11.53 12.90
N ASP A 106 15.38 11.67 12.96
CA ASP A 106 14.62 11.65 14.21
C ASP A 106 14.68 10.26 14.87
N ASN A 107 14.62 9.20 14.06
CA ASN A 107 14.74 7.82 14.50
C ASN A 107 16.15 7.54 15.05
N ILE A 108 17.21 7.97 14.37
CA ILE A 108 18.59 7.84 14.86
C ILE A 108 18.75 8.55 16.20
N ALA A 109 18.27 9.79 16.31
CA ALA A 109 18.37 10.57 17.56
C ALA A 109 17.57 9.94 18.72
N SER A 110 16.47 9.25 18.43
CA SER A 110 15.56 8.70 19.45
C SER A 110 15.90 7.28 19.88
N PHE A 111 16.39 6.44 18.97
CA PHE A 111 16.54 5.00 19.19
C PHE A 111 17.99 4.52 19.23
N CYS A 112 18.95 5.25 18.66
CA CYS A 112 20.36 4.88 18.76
C CYS A 112 20.94 5.32 20.12
N THR A 113 21.71 4.43 20.76
CA THR A 113 22.36 4.74 22.06
C THR A 113 23.46 5.79 21.91
N ASP A 114 24.14 5.81 20.77
CA ASP A 114 25.13 6.83 20.40
C ASP A 114 24.87 7.33 18.97
N PRO A 115 24.02 8.35 18.79
CA PRO A 115 23.66 8.88 17.48
C PRO A 115 24.84 9.46 16.69
N GLY A 116 25.91 9.89 17.37
CA GLY A 116 27.06 10.56 16.74
C GLY A 116 28.04 9.62 16.05
N SER A 117 27.97 8.31 16.33
CA SER A 117 28.82 7.28 15.72
C SER A 117 28.15 6.54 14.56
N VAL A 118 26.89 6.85 14.27
CA VAL A 118 26.13 6.21 13.18
C VAL A 118 26.66 6.70 11.83
N ASP A 119 27.13 5.77 11.01
CA ASP A 119 27.42 6.00 9.60
C ASP A 119 26.20 5.55 8.77
N LYS A 120 25.59 6.48 8.05
CA LYS A 120 24.41 6.20 7.21
C LYS A 120 24.76 5.50 5.90
N GLU A 121 26.02 5.57 5.49
CA GLU A 121 26.52 4.91 4.27
C GLU A 121 27.00 3.48 4.55
N ASP A 122 27.02 3.06 5.82
CA ASP A 122 27.37 1.70 6.20
C ASP A 122 26.29 0.71 5.74
N GLU A 123 26.73 -0.34 5.04
CA GLU A 123 25.82 -1.34 4.46
C GLU A 123 25.06 -2.11 5.55
N GLU A 124 25.70 -2.42 6.69
CA GLU A 124 25.05 -3.16 7.78
C GLU A 124 23.98 -2.30 8.47
N PHE A 125 24.25 -1.00 8.65
CA PHE A 125 23.26 -0.04 9.11
C PHE A 125 22.07 0.05 8.15
N GLN A 126 22.33 0.21 6.84
CA GLN A 126 21.26 0.29 5.85
C GLN A 126 20.41 -0.97 5.80
N GLU A 127 21.02 -2.15 5.81
CA GLU A 127 20.30 -3.43 5.85
C GLU A 127 19.47 -3.58 7.13
N SER A 128 19.96 -3.09 8.27
CA SER A 128 19.20 -3.13 9.55
C SER A 128 17.90 -2.32 9.51
N ASN A 129 17.84 -1.30 8.63
CA ASN A 129 16.70 -0.42 8.43
C ASN A 129 15.74 -0.90 7.32
N LYS A 130 16.04 -2.01 6.65
CA LYS A 130 15.17 -2.60 5.62
C LYS A 130 14.21 -3.59 6.25
N MET A 131 12.96 -3.18 6.38
CA MET A 131 11.92 -3.95 7.05
C MET A 131 11.09 -4.74 6.02
N HIS A 132 11.36 -6.04 5.89
CA HIS A 132 10.56 -6.93 5.05
C HIS A 132 9.22 -7.24 5.73
N ALA A 133 8.17 -6.51 5.34
CA ALA A 133 6.94 -6.44 6.10
C ALA A 133 5.69 -6.74 5.27
N ILE A 134 4.64 -7.17 5.97
CA ILE A 134 3.27 -7.21 5.46
C ILE A 134 2.46 -6.19 6.28
N ASN A 135 1.91 -5.15 5.64
CA ASN A 135 1.23 -4.04 6.34
C ASN A 135 2.08 -3.35 7.44
N GLY A 136 3.42 -3.35 7.30
CA GLY A 136 4.34 -2.82 8.32
C GLY A 136 4.62 -3.78 9.49
N TYR A 137 4.07 -5.00 9.46
CA TYR A 137 4.32 -6.06 10.43
C TYR A 137 5.42 -7.00 9.94
N VAL A 138 6.35 -7.36 10.83
CA VAL A 138 7.54 -8.17 10.56
C VAL A 138 7.57 -9.42 11.44
N PHE A 139 8.25 -10.49 11.00
CA PHE A 139 8.43 -11.72 11.78
C PHE A 139 7.13 -12.35 12.33
N GLY A 140 6.04 -12.29 11.56
CA GLY A 140 4.78 -12.97 11.88
C GLY A 140 3.95 -12.30 12.98
N ASN A 141 4.16 -11.01 13.24
CA ASN A 141 3.40 -10.24 14.23
C ASN A 141 2.14 -9.55 13.67
N LEU A 142 1.75 -9.83 12.42
CA LEU A 142 0.55 -9.27 11.78
C LEU A 142 -0.72 -9.78 12.50
N PRO A 143 -1.50 -8.89 13.15
CA PRO A 143 -2.71 -9.28 13.85
C PRO A 143 -3.91 -9.47 12.89
N ASP A 144 -5.00 -10.02 13.43
CA ASP A 144 -6.34 -9.95 12.86
C ASP A 144 -6.59 -10.61 11.49
N LEU A 145 -5.76 -11.58 11.09
CA LEU A 145 -6.04 -12.47 9.96
C LEU A 145 -6.89 -13.69 10.37
N THR A 146 -8.12 -13.45 10.80
CA THR A 146 -9.05 -14.50 11.25
C THR A 146 -10.27 -14.61 10.34
N MET A 147 -10.59 -15.83 9.93
CA MET A 147 -11.78 -16.18 9.15
C MET A 147 -12.35 -17.52 9.64
N CYS A 148 -13.61 -17.80 9.33
CA CYS A 148 -14.23 -19.09 9.57
C CYS A 148 -14.07 -20.01 8.36
N ALA A 149 -14.11 -21.32 8.62
CA ALA A 149 -14.11 -22.30 7.54
C ALA A 149 -15.42 -22.19 6.74
N GLY A 150 -15.29 -21.97 5.43
CA GLY A 150 -16.42 -21.79 4.52
C GLY A 150 -16.77 -20.33 4.22
N ASP A 151 -16.09 -19.37 4.84
CA ASP A 151 -16.23 -17.95 4.50
C ASP A 151 -15.77 -17.71 3.06
N ASP A 152 -16.52 -16.89 2.32
CA ASP A 152 -16.08 -16.33 1.06
C ASP A 152 -15.14 -15.14 1.36
N VAL A 153 -13.85 -15.30 1.03
CA VAL A 153 -12.79 -14.34 1.39
C VAL A 153 -12.22 -13.66 0.16
N SER A 154 -12.14 -12.32 0.22
CA SER A 154 -11.47 -11.50 -0.79
C SER A 154 -10.12 -11.01 -0.26
N TRP A 155 -9.06 -11.33 -1.00
CA TRP A 155 -7.69 -10.90 -0.70
C TRP A 155 -7.28 -9.78 -1.64
N HIS A 156 -7.18 -8.56 -1.11
CA HIS A 156 -6.69 -7.38 -1.81
C HIS A 156 -5.19 -7.26 -1.59
N LEU A 157 -4.41 -7.84 -2.50
CA LEU A 157 -2.95 -7.88 -2.42
C LEU A 157 -2.35 -6.77 -3.28
N PHE A 158 -1.35 -6.06 -2.75
CA PHE A 158 -0.57 -5.13 -3.55
C PHE A 158 0.90 -5.12 -3.14
N GLY A 159 1.77 -4.97 -4.12
CA GLY A 159 3.22 -4.85 -3.93
C GLY A 159 3.68 -3.39 -4.01
N MET A 160 4.57 -2.98 -3.12
CA MET A 160 5.12 -1.62 -3.13
C MET A 160 6.62 -1.62 -2.79
N GLY A 161 7.38 -0.73 -3.44
CA GLY A 161 8.80 -0.52 -3.16
C GLY A 161 9.62 -0.27 -4.43
N ASN A 162 10.79 -0.88 -4.54
CA ASN A 162 11.79 -0.65 -5.58
C ASN A 162 12.04 -1.92 -6.44
N GLU A 163 13.09 -1.92 -7.27
CA GLU A 163 13.40 -3.03 -8.19
C GLU A 163 13.67 -4.39 -7.51
N ILE A 164 14.00 -4.42 -6.21
CA ILE A 164 14.22 -5.67 -5.46
C ILE A 164 12.95 -6.22 -4.80
N ASP A 165 11.83 -5.50 -4.86
CA ASP A 165 10.52 -5.93 -4.33
C ASP A 165 9.82 -6.93 -5.26
N VAL A 166 10.41 -8.13 -5.37
CA VAL A 166 9.78 -9.28 -6.02
C VAL A 166 9.23 -10.22 -4.95
N HIS A 167 7.95 -10.08 -4.66
CA HIS A 167 7.28 -10.82 -3.59
C HIS A 167 6.50 -12.00 -4.14
N THR A 168 6.53 -13.09 -3.39
CA THR A 168 5.77 -14.31 -3.68
C THR A 168 4.91 -14.63 -2.47
N ALA A 169 3.66 -14.17 -2.49
CA ALA A 169 2.70 -14.43 -1.43
C ALA A 169 2.16 -15.86 -1.56
N TYR A 170 2.43 -16.70 -0.57
CA TYR A 170 2.01 -18.10 -0.55
C TYR A 170 1.02 -18.35 0.59
N PHE A 171 -0.15 -18.89 0.25
CA PHE A 171 -1.21 -19.16 1.21
C PHE A 171 -1.17 -20.64 1.62
N HIS A 172 -0.45 -20.92 2.72
CA HIS A 172 -0.28 -22.28 3.22
C HIS A 172 -1.62 -22.99 3.47
N GLY A 173 -1.85 -24.11 2.78
CA GLY A 173 -3.04 -24.94 2.98
C GLY A 173 -4.33 -24.42 2.32
N ALA A 174 -4.26 -23.31 1.58
CA ALA A 174 -5.37 -22.76 0.82
C ALA A 174 -4.99 -22.58 -0.65
N THR A 175 -6.00 -22.34 -1.49
CA THR A 175 -5.80 -21.94 -2.90
C THR A 175 -6.61 -20.70 -3.19
N LEU A 176 -6.04 -19.79 -3.95
CA LEU A 176 -6.66 -18.59 -4.47
C LEU A 176 -7.25 -18.82 -5.87
N ASN A 177 -8.24 -18.02 -6.23
CA ASN A 177 -8.73 -17.88 -7.59
C ASN A 177 -8.42 -16.47 -8.08
N ILE A 178 -7.48 -16.34 -9.02
CA ILE A 178 -7.05 -15.06 -9.59
C ILE A 178 -7.45 -15.05 -11.07
N ARG A 179 -8.39 -14.18 -11.45
CA ARG A 179 -8.88 -14.04 -12.83
C ARG A 179 -9.31 -15.37 -13.47
N GLY A 180 -9.98 -16.24 -12.69
CA GLY A 180 -10.46 -17.54 -13.15
C GLY A 180 -9.41 -18.67 -13.10
N HIS A 181 -8.19 -18.39 -12.66
CA HIS A 181 -7.13 -19.38 -12.51
C HIS A 181 -6.90 -19.73 -11.04
N ARG A 182 -6.89 -21.04 -10.74
CA ARG A 182 -6.56 -21.53 -9.40
C ARG A 182 -5.05 -21.56 -9.20
N THR A 183 -4.58 -20.87 -8.18
CA THR A 183 -3.16 -20.79 -7.79
C THR A 183 -3.04 -20.80 -6.28
N ASP A 184 -1.91 -21.25 -5.75
CA ASP A 184 -1.55 -21.16 -4.33
C ASP A 184 -0.59 -19.98 -4.05
N VAL A 185 -0.07 -19.38 -5.12
CA VAL A 185 0.92 -18.30 -5.11
C VAL A 185 0.39 -17.08 -5.86
N ALA A 186 0.62 -15.90 -5.28
CA ALA A 186 0.47 -14.61 -5.96
C ALA A 186 1.83 -13.90 -6.05
N SER A 187 2.27 -13.59 -7.27
CA SER A 187 3.47 -12.78 -7.50
C SER A 187 3.12 -11.30 -7.47
N LEU A 188 3.84 -10.52 -6.67
CA LEU A 188 3.63 -9.09 -6.49
C LEU A 188 4.94 -8.33 -6.78
N PHE A 189 4.85 -7.32 -7.63
CA PHE A 189 5.94 -6.41 -7.99
C PHE A 189 5.59 -4.99 -7.54
N PRO A 190 6.52 -4.00 -7.63
CA PRO A 190 6.19 -2.62 -7.33
C PRO A 190 4.98 -2.14 -8.13
N ALA A 191 3.99 -1.58 -7.43
CA ALA A 191 2.73 -1.12 -8.02
C ALA A 191 1.93 -2.22 -8.76
N THR A 192 1.98 -3.46 -8.28
CA THR A 192 1.05 -4.52 -8.69
C THR A 192 -0.22 -4.47 -7.86
N PHE A 193 -1.38 -4.57 -8.50
CA PHE A 193 -2.72 -4.57 -7.88
C PHE A 193 -3.62 -5.63 -8.52
#